data_AF-A0A2V5YIT9-F1
#
_entry.id   AF-A0A2V5YIT9-F1
#
_cell.length_a   1.000
_cell.length_b   1.000
_cell.length_c   1.000
_cell.angle_alpha   90.00
_cell.angle_beta   90.00
_cell.angle_gamma   90.00
#
_symmetry.space_group_name_H-M   'P 1'
#
loop_
_entity.id
_entity.type
_entity.pdbx_description
1 polymer ?
#
loop_
_entity_poly.entity_id
_entity_poly.type
_entity_poly.pdbx_seq_one_letter_code
_entity_poly.pdbx_strand_id
1 'polypeptide(L)'
;MICKDEFIKRATEMELTGNPAIFQEIDANWDRAVRAAGILESQMPGIGILSESKRIGCFLAVCSQIDRLMESEQLTFEAATLAVLILLVTSTDFSKAYALFMHRAPDISWQEAIDFPRMALEFFKAARGQ
;
A
#
# COMPACT_ATOMS: atom_id res chain seq x y z
N MET A 1 -14.94 0.23 8.35
CA MET A 1 -14.95 0.06 6.88
C MET A 1 -15.38 1.39 6.27
N ILE A 2 -14.51 2.03 5.47
CA ILE A 2 -14.78 3.31 4.81
C ILE A 2 -15.74 3.09 3.63
N CYS A 3 -16.66 4.02 3.36
CA CYS A 3 -17.46 3.97 2.15
C CYS A 3 -16.70 4.58 0.96
N LYS A 4 -17.11 4.24 -0.27
CA LYS A 4 -16.42 4.65 -1.51
C LYS A 4 -16.26 6.17 -1.62
N ASP A 5 -17.34 6.91 -1.38
CA ASP A 5 -17.36 8.37 -1.53
C ASP A 5 -16.43 9.06 -0.53
N GLU A 6 -16.40 8.57 0.71
CA GLU A 6 -15.50 9.08 1.75
C GLU A 6 -14.03 8.73 1.44
N PHE A 7 -13.78 7.54 0.90
CA PHE A 7 -12.44 7.18 0.43
C PHE A 7 -11.98 8.10 -0.70
N ILE A 8 -12.81 8.31 -1.72
CA ILE A 8 -12.50 9.19 -2.86
C ILE A 8 -12.14 10.58 -2.34
N LYS A 9 -13.01 11.15 -1.49
CA LYS A 9 -12.77 12.47 -0.89
C LYS A 9 -11.42 12.55 -0.17
N ARG A 10 -11.16 11.62 0.75
CA ARG A 10 -9.92 11.62 1.55
C ARG A 10 -8.67 11.34 0.71
N ALA A 11 -8.76 10.44 -0.27
CA ALA A 11 -7.66 10.15 -1.18
C ALA A 11 -7.29 11.38 -2.03
N THR A 12 -8.29 12.15 -2.49
CA THR A 12 -8.07 13.43 -3.18
C THR A 12 -7.41 14.46 -2.27
N GLU A 13 -7.89 14.63 -1.03
CA GLU A 13 -7.31 15.56 -0.05
C GLU A 13 -5.85 15.23 0.31
N MET A 14 -5.50 13.94 0.31
CA MET A 14 -4.15 13.46 0.60
C MET A 14 -3.22 13.47 -0.63
N GLU A 15 -3.70 13.93 -1.79
CA GLU A 15 -2.96 13.93 -3.07
C GLU A 15 -2.39 12.55 -3.42
N LEU A 16 -3.02 11.46 -2.95
CA LEU A 16 -2.63 10.08 -3.26
C LEU A 16 -2.94 9.71 -4.72
N THR A 17 -3.36 10.69 -5.51
CA THR A 17 -4.01 10.58 -6.81
C THR A 17 -3.10 11.13 -7.90
N GLY A 18 -1.87 10.61 -8.01
CA GLY A 18 -0.97 10.95 -9.11
C GLY A 18 -1.45 10.41 -10.46
N ASN A 19 -2.38 9.44 -10.47
CA ASN A 19 -2.93 8.82 -11.67
C ASN A 19 -4.47 8.80 -11.64
N PRO A 20 -5.15 9.66 -12.43
CA PRO A 20 -6.61 9.68 -12.54
C PRO A 20 -7.22 8.36 -13.02
N ALA A 21 -6.45 7.50 -13.71
CA ALA A 21 -6.91 6.20 -14.18
C ALA A 21 -7.28 5.26 -13.02
N ILE A 22 -6.69 5.44 -11.83
CA ILE A 22 -7.05 4.65 -10.64
C ILE A 22 -8.55 4.81 -10.32
N PHE A 23 -9.14 5.99 -10.53
CA PHE A 23 -10.57 6.22 -10.29
C PHE A 23 -11.48 5.59 -11.34
N GLN A 24 -10.99 5.39 -12.56
CA GLN A 24 -11.76 4.73 -13.62
C GLN A 24 -12.01 3.26 -13.29
N GLU A 25 -11.18 2.67 -12.43
CA GLU A 25 -11.23 1.26 -12.07
C GLU A 25 -11.72 1.01 -10.64
N ILE A 26 -11.99 2.06 -9.85
CA ILE A 26 -12.50 1.91 -8.48
C ILE A 26 -13.77 1.08 -8.48
N ASP A 27 -14.73 1.37 -9.34
CA ASP A 27 -16.03 0.69 -9.31
C ASP A 27 -15.92 -0.81 -9.59
N ALA A 28 -15.02 -1.20 -10.50
CA ALA A 28 -14.79 -2.60 -10.84
C ALA A 28 -14.04 -3.37 -9.73
N ASN A 29 -13.21 -2.68 -8.94
CA ASN A 29 -12.30 -3.29 -7.99
C ASN A 29 -12.63 -3.05 -6.52
N TRP A 30 -13.58 -2.15 -6.21
CA TRP A 30 -13.85 -1.64 -4.87
C TRP A 30 -14.08 -2.76 -3.84
N ASP A 31 -15.02 -3.65 -4.13
CA ASP A 31 -15.39 -4.73 -3.22
C ASP A 31 -14.24 -5.69 -2.92
N ARG A 32 -13.41 -5.99 -3.93
CA ARG A 32 -12.22 -6.83 -3.76
C ARG A 32 -11.17 -6.10 -2.94
N ALA A 33 -10.91 -4.83 -3.27
CA ALA A 33 -9.91 -4.02 -2.61
C ALA A 33 -10.26 -3.74 -1.13
N VAL A 34 -11.51 -3.43 -0.81
CA VAL A 34 -11.97 -3.20 0.58
C VAL A 34 -11.84 -4.47 1.41
N ARG A 35 -12.25 -5.62 0.86
CA ARG A 35 -12.09 -6.91 1.57
C ARG A 35 -10.62 -7.22 1.83
N ALA A 36 -9.77 -7.05 0.81
CA ALA A 36 -8.34 -7.25 0.97
C ALA A 36 -7.74 -6.28 1.99
N ALA A 37 -8.06 -4.99 1.93
CA ALA A 37 -7.60 -4.00 2.89
C ALA A 37 -7.99 -4.38 4.33
N GLY A 38 -9.21 -4.89 4.55
CA GLY A 38 -9.62 -5.40 5.86
C GLY A 38 -8.81 -6.62 6.34
N ILE A 39 -8.50 -7.56 5.44
CA ILE A 39 -7.65 -8.72 5.76
C ILE A 39 -6.24 -8.25 6.11
N LEU A 40 -5.64 -7.41 5.25
CA LEU A 40 -4.28 -6.88 5.42
C LEU A 40 -4.15 -6.08 6.71
N GLU A 41 -5.13 -5.22 7.03
CA GLU A 41 -5.17 -4.45 8.27
C GLU A 41 -5.21 -5.37 9.50
N SER A 42 -6.03 -6.43 9.46
CA SER A 42 -6.15 -7.39 10.57
C SER A 42 -4.89 -8.23 10.80
N GLN A 43 -4.05 -8.39 9.77
CA GLN A 43 -2.81 -9.18 9.80
C GLN A 43 -1.56 -8.29 9.84
N MET A 44 -1.74 -6.98 9.97
CA MET A 44 -0.65 -6.01 9.93
C MET A 44 0.23 -6.15 11.19
N PRO A 45 1.55 -6.30 11.04
CA PRO A 45 2.45 -6.28 12.19
C PRO A 45 2.40 -4.93 12.91
N GLY A 46 2.46 -4.94 14.25
CA GLY A 46 2.52 -3.70 15.01
C GLY A 46 3.82 -2.91 14.75
N ILE A 47 3.69 -1.61 14.46
CA ILE A 47 4.84 -0.75 14.12
C ILE A 47 5.64 -0.25 15.33
N GLY A 48 5.09 -0.36 16.55
CA GLY A 48 5.70 0.16 17.78
C GLY A 48 5.85 1.69 17.81
N ILE A 49 6.20 2.22 18.98
CA ILE A 49 6.44 3.66 19.15
C ILE A 49 7.82 3.98 18.57
N LEU A 50 7.86 4.84 17.55
CA LEU A 50 9.09 5.38 16.92
C LEU A 50 10.09 4.33 16.37
N SER A 51 9.68 3.08 16.18
CA SER A 51 10.58 2.04 15.67
C SER A 51 10.62 2.05 14.15
N GLU A 52 11.70 2.55 13.56
CA GLU A 52 11.88 2.57 12.11
C GLU A 52 11.89 1.16 11.51
N SER A 53 12.66 0.25 12.10
CA SER A 53 12.75 -1.15 11.62
C SER A 53 11.37 -1.84 11.60
N LYS A 54 10.55 -1.64 12.63
CA LYS A 54 9.19 -2.21 12.67
C LYS A 54 8.25 -1.58 11.64
N ARG A 55 8.40 -0.27 11.36
CA ARG A 55 7.63 0.42 10.32
C ARG A 55 7.99 -0.08 8.93
N ILE A 56 9.27 -0.18 8.60
CA ILE A 56 9.73 -0.75 7.32
C ILE A 56 9.28 -2.21 7.21
N GLY A 57 9.49 -3.01 8.26
CA GLY A 57 9.05 -4.40 8.30
C GLY A 57 7.54 -4.57 8.13
N CYS A 58 6.73 -3.69 8.73
CA CYS A 58 5.29 -3.65 8.55
C CYS A 58 4.89 -3.38 7.09
N PHE A 59 5.50 -2.37 6.45
CA PHE A 59 5.23 -2.06 5.05
C PHE A 59 5.58 -3.25 4.14
N LEU A 60 6.77 -3.82 4.29
CA LEU A 60 7.21 -4.98 3.51
C LEU A 60 6.33 -6.21 3.77
N ALA A 61 5.89 -6.44 5.01
CA ALA A 61 5.00 -7.54 5.33
C ALA A 61 3.63 -7.41 4.66
N VAL A 62 3.04 -6.21 4.66
CA VAL A 62 1.77 -5.94 3.95
C VAL A 62 1.95 -6.13 2.45
N CYS A 63 3.03 -5.61 1.85
CA CYS A 63 3.32 -5.84 0.43
C CYS A 63 3.50 -7.33 0.09
N SER A 64 4.16 -8.10 0.95
CA SER A 64 4.30 -9.55 0.78
C SER A 64 2.95 -10.28 0.86
N GLN A 65 2.05 -9.85 1.74
CA GLN A 65 0.71 -10.41 1.81
C GLN A 65 -0.11 -10.08 0.55
N ILE A 66 0.01 -8.86 0.03
CA ILE A 66 -0.63 -8.47 -1.23
C ILE A 66 -0.12 -9.34 -2.39
N ASP A 67 1.18 -9.56 -2.49
CA ASP A 67 1.76 -10.43 -3.52
C ASP A 67 1.17 -11.84 -3.48
N ARG A 68 1.02 -12.43 -2.29
CA ARG A 68 0.39 -13.75 -2.14
C ARG A 68 -1.09 -13.76 -2.55
N LEU A 69 -1.82 -12.68 -2.29
CA LEU A 69 -3.21 -12.53 -2.73
C LEU A 69 -3.29 -12.39 -4.26
N MET A 70 -2.31 -11.76 -4.91
CA MET A 70 -2.23 -11.71 -6.36
C MET A 70 -1.82 -13.06 -6.98
N GLU A 71 -0.82 -13.74 -6.39
CA GLU A 71 -0.37 -15.07 -6.84
C GLU A 71 -1.47 -16.14 -6.74
N SER A 72 -2.38 -15.99 -5.78
CA SER A 72 -3.55 -16.87 -5.63
C SER A 72 -4.78 -16.39 -6.40
N GLU A 73 -4.63 -15.40 -7.29
CA GLU A 73 -5.69 -14.81 -8.13
C GLU A 73 -6.87 -14.21 -7.33
N GLN A 74 -6.68 -13.94 -6.03
CA GLN A 74 -7.68 -13.28 -5.19
C GLN A 74 -7.71 -11.76 -5.40
N LEU A 75 -6.59 -11.20 -5.86
CA LEU A 75 -6.45 -9.79 -6.25
C LEU A 75 -5.88 -9.67 -7.66
N THR A 76 -6.47 -8.79 -8.46
CA THR A 76 -5.77 -8.23 -9.62
C THR A 76 -4.79 -7.16 -9.15
N PHE A 77 -3.88 -6.74 -10.03
CA PHE A 77 -2.92 -5.70 -9.72
C PHE A 77 -3.63 -4.38 -9.34
N GLU A 78 -4.71 -4.04 -10.04
CA GLU A 78 -5.46 -2.80 -9.85
C GLU A 78 -6.25 -2.83 -8.53
N ALA A 79 -6.84 -3.97 -8.18
CA ALA A 79 -7.45 -4.17 -6.87
C ALA A 79 -6.40 -4.14 -5.73
N ALA A 80 -5.19 -4.64 -5.97
CA ALA A 80 -4.09 -4.60 -5.02
C ALA A 80 -3.60 -3.16 -4.78
N THR A 81 -3.39 -2.37 -5.84
CA THR A 81 -3.06 -0.94 -5.72
C THR A 81 -4.14 -0.19 -4.95
N LEU A 82 -5.42 -0.43 -5.27
CA LEU A 82 -6.53 0.19 -4.57
C LEU A 82 -6.59 -0.22 -3.09
N ALA A 83 -6.29 -1.48 -2.76
CA ALA A 83 -6.23 -1.93 -1.37
C ALA A 83 -5.13 -1.21 -0.57
N VAL A 84 -3.96 -0.95 -1.17
CA VAL A 84 -2.92 -0.13 -0.55
C VAL A 84 -3.42 1.29 -0.29
N LEU A 85 -4.07 1.91 -1.27
CA LEU A 85 -4.62 3.27 -1.11
C LEU A 85 -5.67 3.33 0.01
N ILE A 86 -6.55 2.33 0.09
CA ILE A 86 -7.54 2.22 1.16
C ILE A 86 -6.81 2.15 2.51
N LEU A 87 -5.80 1.29 2.65
CA LEU A 87 -5.00 1.20 3.88
C LEU A 87 -4.30 2.51 4.24
N LEU A 88 -3.77 3.25 3.27
CA LEU A 88 -3.16 4.57 3.52
C LEU A 88 -4.15 5.58 4.10
N VAL A 89 -5.41 5.51 3.67
CA VAL A 89 -6.49 6.37 4.15
C VAL A 89 -7.03 5.90 5.50
N THR A 90 -7.21 4.59 5.69
CA THR A 90 -7.91 4.06 6.87
C THR A 90 -7.00 3.72 8.04
N SER A 91 -5.75 3.34 7.79
CA SER A 91 -4.82 2.90 8.82
C SER A 91 -3.69 3.90 9.04
N THR A 92 -3.72 4.57 10.20
CA THR A 92 -2.68 5.52 10.60
C THR A 92 -1.31 4.86 10.73
N ASP A 93 -1.27 3.62 11.19
CA ASP A 93 -0.01 2.89 11.35
C ASP A 93 0.58 2.48 10.01
N PHE A 94 -0.25 2.02 9.07
CA PHE A 94 0.20 1.74 7.71
C PHE A 94 0.67 3.00 6.99
N SER A 95 -0.07 4.12 7.15
CA SER A 95 0.33 5.42 6.59
C SER A 95 1.72 5.85 7.08
N LYS A 96 2.02 5.69 8.37
CA LYS A 96 3.36 5.96 8.93
C LYS A 96 4.43 5.01 8.39
N ALA A 97 4.10 3.73 8.23
CA ALA A 97 5.01 2.72 7.68
C ALA A 97 5.38 3.04 6.23
N TYR A 98 4.37 3.35 5.41
CA TYR A 98 4.53 3.81 4.03
C TYR A 98 5.35 5.09 3.93
N ALA A 99 5.00 6.12 4.71
CA ALA A 99 5.71 7.40 4.67
C ALA A 99 7.20 7.24 5.02
N LEU A 100 7.53 6.42 6.01
CA LEU A 100 8.92 6.12 6.34
C LEU A 100 9.62 5.35 5.21
N PHE A 101 8.96 4.36 4.61
CA PHE A 101 9.51 3.63 3.47
C PHE A 101 9.82 4.58 2.31
N MET A 102 8.86 5.42 1.91
CA MET A 102 9.04 6.38 0.82
C MET A 102 10.15 7.39 1.12
N HIS A 103 10.30 7.82 2.37
CA HIS A 103 11.39 8.69 2.78
C HIS A 103 12.77 8.02 2.67
N ARG A 104 12.86 6.71 2.95
CA ARG A 104 14.11 5.93 2.90
C ARG A 104 14.41 5.37 1.51
N ALA A 105 13.41 5.19 0.66
CA ALA A 105 13.54 4.54 -0.65
C ALA A 105 14.64 5.14 -1.56
N PRO A 106 14.88 6.47 -1.60
CA PRO A 106 16.00 7.03 -2.37
C PRO A 106 17.38 6.53 -1.92
N ASP A 107 17.54 6.24 -0.63
CA ASP A 107 18.82 5.83 -0.02
C ASP A 107 19.05 4.31 -0.06
N ILE A 108 17.99 3.51 -0.24
CA ILE A 108 18.07 2.05 -0.30
C ILE A 108 18.76 1.64 -1.59
N SER A 109 19.77 0.76 -1.51
CA SER A 109 20.48 0.28 -2.70
C SER A 109 19.63 -0.70 -3.52
N TRP A 110 19.89 -0.80 -4.83
CA TRP A 110 19.25 -1.81 -5.68
C TRP A 110 19.54 -3.24 -5.21
N GLN A 111 20.70 -3.47 -4.59
CA GLN A 111 21.07 -4.79 -4.05
C GLN A 111 20.22 -5.15 -2.84
N GLU A 112 19.85 -4.18 -2.00
CA GLU A 112 18.92 -4.40 -0.88
C GLU A 112 17.47 -4.56 -1.37
N ALA A 113 17.11 -3.87 -2.45
CA ALA A 113 15.76 -3.92 -3.02
C ALA A 113 15.47 -5.22 -3.81
N ILE A 114 16.47 -6.07 -4.08
CA ILE A 114 16.30 -7.30 -4.87
C ILE A 114 15.33 -8.29 -4.20
N ASP A 115 15.31 -8.28 -2.87
CA ASP A 115 14.48 -9.17 -2.05
C ASP A 115 13.14 -8.53 -1.69
N PHE A 116 12.82 -7.36 -2.25
CA PHE A 116 11.55 -6.71 -1.96
C PHE A 116 10.37 -7.49 -2.57
N PRO A 117 9.24 -7.55 -1.85
CA PRO A 117 7.96 -7.92 -2.43
C PRO A 117 7.72 -7.11 -3.71
N ARG A 118 7.11 -7.72 -4.73
CA ARG A 118 6.80 -7.09 -6.02
C ARG A 118 6.08 -5.76 -5.81
N MET A 119 5.05 -5.72 -4.96
CA MET A 119 4.37 -4.45 -4.66
C MET A 119 5.29 -3.39 -4.06
N ALA A 120 6.17 -3.75 -3.11
CA ALA A 120 7.11 -2.81 -2.50
C ALA A 120 8.14 -2.31 -3.54
N LEU A 121 8.55 -3.18 -4.46
CA LEU A 121 9.47 -2.83 -5.54
C LEU A 121 8.86 -1.81 -6.51
N GLU A 122 7.55 -1.90 -6.80
CA GLU A 122 6.86 -0.89 -7.60
C GLU A 122 6.87 0.49 -6.92
N PHE A 123 6.62 0.55 -5.60
CA PHE A 123 6.74 1.81 -4.85
C PHE A 123 8.18 2.32 -4.78
N PHE A 124 9.16 1.43 -4.62
CA PHE A 124 10.57 1.78 -4.64
C PHE A 124 11.00 2.40 -5.97
N LYS A 125 10.61 1.78 -7.10
CA LYS A 125 10.86 2.34 -8.44
C LYS A 125 10.21 3.70 -8.60
N ALA A 126 8.96 3.85 -8.17
CA ALA A 126 8.24 5.12 -8.25
C ALA A 126 8.91 6.23 -7.42
N ALA A 127 9.42 5.90 -6.22
CA ALA A 127 10.13 6.84 -5.35
C ALA A 127 11.47 7.32 -5.93
N ARG A 128 12.11 6.52 -6.79
CA ARG A 128 13.41 6.81 -7.42
C ARG A 128 13.32 7.39 -8.83
N GLY A 129 12.17 7.27 -9.47
CA GLY A 129 11.89 7.76 -10.82
C GLY A 129 11.33 9.19 -10.86
N GLN A 130 11.39 9.92 -9.74
CA GLN A 130 11.09 11.35 -9.62
C GLN A 130 12.38 12.16 -9.47
#